data_AF-A0A2D6SQY4-F1
#
_entry.id   AF-A0A2D6SQY4-F1
#
_cell.length_a   1.000
_cell.length_b   1.000
_cell.length_c   1.000
_cell.angle_alpha   90.00
_cell.angle_beta   90.00
_cell.angle_gamma   90.00
#
_symmetry.space_group_name_H-M   'P 1'
#
loop_
_entity.id
_entity.type
_entity.pdbx_description
1 polymer ?
#
loop_
_entity_poly.entity_id
_entity_poly.type
_entity_poly.pdbx_seq_one_letter_code
_entity_poly.pdbx_strand_id
1 'polypeptide(L)'
;MTEEGLKLNMTVAGNAALDADLEGIVEIELPDSVTVTSGSFFRDFIVEDGPITHGYKHTVMLDASSYQRGMEDYIRGLKFQLKPGGGNINTAVSLIARSDFDSDVRITILDMSQNDPVITHHLDDSEILHHFFGYRPSPVNAVIGGHHDKIILKGPRLPRKQLLDEHRAVIDDVIEQSDGLIVNGAKDEDFVEALLQSAQRRNIPVFFMVTPSLDKDFVYERVLPAGVTLFGYEDLVRINGYNPMEFDKAGLRNVALEHMRQIRADSLSNGHPLIVTLGSGGVLYSYDGTKIYRTGLTEEHGRRVGTSIKSRFGKTSGAGDTFLGDFARQYLERAQRQVDLNMTTLVQRASKAAIRHLGHEGRIQYHSFFVSEV
;
A
#
# COMPACT_ATOMS: atom_id res chain seq x y z
N MET A 1 -33.20 4.12 -18.39
CA MET A 1 -32.23 3.97 -17.29
C MET A 1 -32.66 4.92 -16.21
N THR A 2 -33.20 4.39 -15.12
CA THR A 2 -33.50 5.17 -13.92
C THR A 2 -32.18 5.68 -13.33
N GLU A 3 -32.19 6.91 -12.81
CA GLU A 3 -31.05 7.64 -12.19
C GLU A 3 -30.56 7.00 -10.87
N GLU A 4 -30.41 5.67 -10.83
CA GLU A 4 -29.65 5.05 -9.75
C GLU A 4 -28.17 5.06 -10.15
N GLY A 5 -27.36 5.83 -9.40
CA GLY A 5 -25.91 5.86 -9.58
C GLY A 5 -25.30 4.46 -9.52
N LEU A 6 -24.18 4.27 -10.19
CA LEU A 6 -23.47 2.99 -10.21
C LEU A 6 -23.09 2.59 -8.78
N LYS A 7 -23.45 1.39 -8.34
CA LYS A 7 -23.05 0.86 -7.02
C LYS A 7 -21.91 -0.13 -7.22
N LEU A 8 -20.84 0.03 -6.45
CA LEU A 8 -19.69 -0.86 -6.42
C LEU A 8 -19.52 -1.45 -5.03
N ASN A 9 -19.55 -2.76 -4.91
CA ASN A 9 -19.17 -3.48 -3.69
C ASN A 9 -17.73 -3.95 -3.84
N MET A 10 -16.80 -3.38 -3.09
CA MET A 10 -15.39 -3.76 -3.15
C MET A 10 -14.96 -4.40 -1.84
N THR A 11 -14.20 -5.50 -1.95
CA THR A 11 -13.53 -6.10 -0.80
C THR A 11 -12.07 -5.66 -0.77
N VAL A 12 -11.59 -5.21 0.39
CA VAL A 12 -10.18 -4.87 0.63
C VAL A 12 -9.62 -5.82 1.67
N ALA A 13 -8.79 -6.75 1.22
CA ALA A 13 -8.12 -7.72 2.05
C ALA A 13 -6.68 -7.31 2.34
N GLY A 14 -6.21 -7.58 3.54
CA GLY A 14 -4.82 -7.30 3.89
C GLY A 14 -4.56 -7.45 5.37
N ASN A 15 -3.67 -6.59 5.86
CA ASN A 15 -3.33 -6.58 7.27
C ASN A 15 -3.17 -5.18 7.82
N ALA A 16 -4.05 -4.88 8.75
CA ALA A 16 -4.09 -3.68 9.54
C ALA A 16 -2.84 -3.60 10.42
N ALA A 17 -2.52 -2.38 10.82
CA ALA A 17 -1.47 -2.07 11.75
C ALA A 17 -1.91 -0.90 12.62
N LEU A 18 -1.18 -0.66 13.69
CA LEU A 18 -1.23 0.60 14.42
C LEU A 18 0.02 1.40 14.06
N ASP A 19 -0.17 2.65 13.66
CA ASP A 19 0.93 3.59 13.49
C ASP A 19 1.02 4.46 14.74
N ALA A 20 2.11 4.33 15.48
CA ALA A 20 2.46 5.13 16.63
C ALA A 20 3.28 6.34 16.16
N ASP A 21 2.63 7.49 16.01
CA ASP A 21 3.30 8.75 15.69
C ASP A 21 4.04 9.23 16.94
N LEU A 22 5.37 9.14 16.92
CA LEU A 22 6.22 9.51 18.06
C LEU A 22 6.52 11.01 18.05
N GLU A 23 6.28 11.66 19.19
CA GLU A 23 6.77 13.02 19.43
C GLU A 23 8.20 12.97 19.97
N GLY A 24 9.14 13.67 19.33
CA GLY A 24 10.50 13.73 19.85
C GLY A 24 11.54 14.25 18.86
N ILE A 25 12.76 14.43 19.36
CA ILE A 25 13.94 14.68 18.53
C ILE A 25 14.51 13.32 18.12
N VAL A 26 14.87 13.22 16.84
CA VAL A 26 15.44 12.01 16.24
C VAL A 26 16.90 12.26 15.92
N GLU A 27 17.77 11.42 16.44
CA GLU A 27 19.20 11.46 16.17
C GLU A 27 19.63 10.12 15.58
N ILE A 28 20.34 10.15 14.44
CA ILE A 28 20.93 8.97 13.84
C ILE A 28 22.38 8.93 14.33
N GLU A 29 22.64 8.10 15.35
CA GLU A 29 23.95 8.03 16.00
C GLU A 29 24.93 7.13 15.22
N LEU A 30 24.42 6.05 14.63
CA LEU A 30 25.14 5.07 13.83
C LEU A 30 24.33 4.73 12.58
N PRO A 31 24.94 4.19 11.51
CA PRO A 31 24.21 3.85 10.29
C PRO A 31 23.02 2.92 10.53
N ASP A 32 23.00 2.14 11.61
CA ASP A 32 21.97 1.16 11.96
C ASP A 32 21.25 1.47 13.30
N SER A 33 21.49 2.63 13.91
CA SER A 33 20.82 3.03 15.16
C SER A 33 20.12 4.40 15.06
N VAL A 34 18.87 4.46 15.54
CA VAL A 34 18.11 5.70 15.74
C VAL A 34 17.84 5.91 17.22
N THR A 35 18.18 7.08 17.74
CA THR A 35 17.79 7.53 19.08
C THR A 35 16.59 8.47 18.97
N VAL A 36 15.54 8.18 19.74
CA VAL A 36 14.35 9.05 19.86
C VAL A 36 14.26 9.58 21.27
N THR A 37 14.28 10.91 21.41
CA THR A 37 14.14 11.59 22.70
C THR A 37 12.80 12.33 22.78
N SER A 38 11.98 11.99 23.79
CA SER A 38 10.66 12.56 24.05
C SER A 38 10.54 13.01 25.50
N GLY A 39 10.70 14.32 25.76
CA GLY A 39 10.73 14.85 27.12
C GLY A 39 11.94 14.33 27.91
N SER A 40 11.70 13.64 29.03
CA SER A 40 12.76 13.01 29.84
C SER A 40 13.05 11.55 29.43
N PHE A 41 12.35 11.03 28.43
CA PHE A 41 12.52 9.66 27.97
C PHE A 41 13.36 9.63 26.69
N PHE A 42 14.23 8.63 26.58
CA PHE A 42 14.99 8.34 25.38
C PHE A 42 14.95 6.84 25.10
N ARG A 43 15.00 6.49 23.81
CA ARG A 43 14.99 5.12 23.31
C ARG A 43 15.86 4.98 22.07
N ASP A 44 16.66 3.93 22.07
CA ASP A 44 17.51 3.57 20.93
C ASP A 44 16.84 2.41 20.18
N PHE A 45 16.80 2.53 18.86
CA PHE A 45 16.24 1.56 17.95
C PHE A 45 17.34 1.08 17.00
N ILE A 46 17.61 -0.22 17.01
CA ILE A 46 18.57 -0.84 16.10
C ILE A 46 17.81 -1.45 14.93
N VAL A 47 18.22 -1.19 13.69
CA VAL A 47 17.55 -1.72 12.49
C VAL A 47 18.30 -2.90 11.88
N GLU A 48 17.57 -3.82 11.28
CA GLU A 48 18.13 -4.97 10.55
C GLU A 48 18.65 -4.57 9.16
N ASP A 49 18.05 -3.54 8.53
CA ASP A 49 18.23 -3.15 7.14
C ASP A 49 18.89 -1.77 6.96
N GLY A 50 19.94 -1.49 7.74
CA GLY A 50 20.75 -0.26 7.60
C GLY A 50 21.42 -0.09 6.21
N PRO A 51 21.85 1.13 5.84
CA PRO A 51 21.86 2.34 6.65
C PRO A 51 20.51 3.07 6.73
N ILE A 52 20.22 3.68 7.89
CA ILE A 52 19.01 4.45 8.13
C ILE A 52 19.01 5.69 7.26
N THR A 53 17.94 5.82 6.48
CA THR A 53 17.73 6.96 5.59
C THR A 53 16.37 7.57 5.84
N HIS A 54 16.33 8.91 5.93
CA HIS A 54 15.09 9.68 6.01
C HIS A 54 14.19 9.42 4.79
N GLY A 55 12.88 9.34 5.04
CA GLY A 55 11.86 9.04 4.04
C GLY A 55 11.58 7.54 3.84
N TYR A 56 12.35 6.65 4.49
CA TYR A 56 12.27 5.20 4.28
C TYR A 56 11.69 4.43 5.46
N LYS A 57 11.37 3.16 5.19
CA LYS A 57 10.86 2.17 6.14
C LYS A 57 11.99 1.21 6.51
N HIS A 58 12.17 0.94 7.80
CA HIS A 58 13.20 0.07 8.35
C HIS A 58 12.57 -0.98 9.25
N THR A 59 13.16 -2.17 9.28
CA THR A 59 12.76 -3.25 10.18
C THR A 59 13.66 -3.22 11.40
N VAL A 60 13.07 -3.25 12.59
CA VAL A 60 13.84 -3.16 13.83
C VAL A 60 14.27 -4.54 14.30
N MET A 61 15.52 -4.63 14.77
CA MET A 61 16.05 -5.79 15.46
C MET A 61 15.44 -5.86 16.85
N LEU A 62 14.60 -6.86 17.10
CA LEU A 62 14.03 -7.12 18.42
C LEU A 62 14.71 -8.32 19.08
N ASP A 63 15.04 -8.20 20.37
CA ASP A 63 15.52 -9.36 21.13
C ASP A 63 14.43 -10.43 21.28
N ALA A 64 14.80 -11.68 21.59
CA ALA A 64 13.87 -12.81 21.63
C ALA A 64 12.72 -12.66 22.66
N SER A 65 12.94 -11.91 23.75
CA SER A 65 11.91 -11.63 24.76
C SER A 65 10.96 -10.52 24.32
N SER A 66 11.47 -9.58 23.52
CA SER A 66 10.74 -8.46 22.96
C SER A 66 10.07 -8.79 21.62
N TYR A 67 10.49 -9.85 20.93
CA TYR A 67 9.84 -10.36 19.72
C TYR A 67 8.36 -10.73 19.97
N GLN A 68 8.04 -11.25 21.16
CA GLN A 68 6.66 -11.59 21.55
C GLN A 68 5.80 -10.36 21.86
N ARG A 69 6.42 -9.24 22.27
CA ARG A 69 5.72 -8.01 22.68
C ARG A 69 5.81 -6.90 21.63
N GLY A 70 6.64 -7.08 20.59
CA GLY A 70 6.72 -6.25 19.40
C GLY A 70 7.28 -4.86 19.64
N MET A 71 7.05 -3.98 18.66
CA MET A 71 7.48 -2.58 18.67
C MET A 71 6.90 -1.77 19.84
N GLU A 72 5.75 -2.17 20.36
CA GLU A 72 5.03 -1.45 21.43
C GLU A 72 5.88 -1.30 22.70
N ASP A 73 6.63 -2.33 23.07
CA ASP A 73 7.53 -2.28 24.23
C ASP A 73 8.72 -1.34 24.00
N TYR A 74 9.25 -1.28 22.78
CA TYR A 74 10.38 -0.41 22.45
C TYR A 74 10.00 1.06 22.49
N ILE A 75 8.76 1.40 22.10
CA ILE A 75 8.26 2.77 22.18
C ILE A 75 7.65 3.12 23.55
N ARG A 76 7.55 2.15 24.47
CA ARG A 76 6.97 2.38 25.80
C ARG A 76 7.78 3.44 26.57
N GLY A 77 7.05 4.46 27.03
CA GLY A 77 7.61 5.62 27.75
C GLY A 77 7.84 6.83 26.86
N LEU A 78 7.77 6.70 25.54
CA LEU A 78 7.74 7.85 24.64
C LEU A 78 6.33 8.45 24.59
N LYS A 79 6.22 9.75 24.30
CA LYS A 79 4.92 10.35 23.97
C LYS A 79 4.57 10.00 22.54
N PHE A 80 3.40 9.40 22.34
CA PHE A 80 2.92 9.03 21.01
C PHE A 80 1.41 9.08 20.92
N GLN A 81 0.93 9.16 19.68
CA GLN A 81 -0.47 8.93 19.35
C GLN A 81 -0.59 7.68 18.49
N LEU A 82 -1.46 6.75 18.91
CA LEU A 82 -1.83 5.61 18.07
C LEU A 82 -2.89 6.01 17.07
N LYS A 83 -2.70 5.58 15.83
CA LYS A 83 -3.67 5.75 14.75
C LYS A 83 -3.84 4.44 13.98
N PRO A 84 -5.02 4.21 13.38
CA PRO A 84 -5.20 3.12 12.43
C PRO A 84 -4.21 3.26 11.28
N GLY A 85 -3.53 2.17 10.95
CA GLY A 85 -2.60 2.06 9.85
C GLY A 85 -2.75 0.74 9.10
N GLY A 86 -1.84 0.48 8.17
CA GLY A 86 -1.89 -0.69 7.28
C GLY A 86 -2.50 -0.35 5.92
N GLY A 87 -2.00 -1.04 4.88
CA GLY A 87 -2.33 -0.73 3.49
C GLY A 87 -3.81 -0.92 3.18
N ASN A 88 -4.43 -2.00 3.69
CA ASN A 88 -5.86 -2.26 3.53
C ASN A 88 -6.72 -1.17 4.17
N ILE A 89 -6.42 -0.76 5.40
CA ILE A 89 -7.15 0.32 6.10
C ILE A 89 -7.01 1.64 5.31
N ASN A 90 -5.78 2.01 4.94
CA ASN A 90 -5.52 3.23 4.17
C ASN A 90 -6.26 3.23 2.82
N THR A 91 -6.26 2.11 2.10
CA THR A 91 -6.97 1.98 0.82
C THR A 91 -8.49 2.14 1.04
N ALA A 92 -9.07 1.40 1.99
CA ALA A 92 -10.51 1.45 2.27
C ALA A 92 -10.97 2.86 2.66
N VAL A 93 -10.28 3.50 3.61
CA VAL A 93 -10.59 4.86 4.07
C VAL A 93 -10.42 5.87 2.94
N SER A 94 -9.40 5.71 2.08
CA SER A 94 -9.21 6.62 0.93
C SER A 94 -10.32 6.52 -0.11
N LEU A 95 -10.97 5.37 -0.22
CA LEU A 95 -12.12 5.16 -1.10
C LEU A 95 -13.38 5.81 -0.54
N ILE A 96 -13.65 5.65 0.77
CA ILE A 96 -14.83 6.23 1.40
C ILE A 96 -14.73 7.77 1.53
N ALA A 97 -13.54 8.31 1.80
CA ALA A 97 -13.35 9.74 2.04
C ALA A 97 -13.58 10.65 0.81
N ARG A 98 -13.94 10.09 -0.34
CA ARG A 98 -14.02 10.81 -1.61
C ARG A 98 -15.47 11.05 -2.05
N SER A 99 -15.89 12.30 -1.87
CA SER A 99 -17.20 12.79 -2.31
C SER A 99 -17.26 13.13 -3.81
N ASP A 100 -16.16 12.97 -4.55
CA ASP A 100 -16.07 13.31 -5.98
C ASP A 100 -16.32 12.11 -6.91
N PHE A 101 -16.92 11.04 -6.39
CA PHE A 101 -17.24 9.83 -7.14
C PHE A 101 -18.66 9.84 -7.69
N ASP A 102 -18.80 9.41 -8.95
CA ASP A 102 -20.10 9.16 -9.59
C ASP A 102 -20.69 7.80 -9.19
N SER A 103 -19.95 7.00 -8.42
CA SER A 103 -20.34 5.69 -7.91
C SER A 103 -20.52 5.72 -6.40
N ASP A 104 -21.56 5.05 -5.92
CA ASP A 104 -21.70 4.68 -4.52
C ASP A 104 -20.82 3.44 -4.25
N VAL A 105 -19.81 3.60 -3.40
CA VAL A 105 -18.82 2.54 -3.13
C VAL A 105 -19.04 1.99 -1.73
N ARG A 106 -19.38 0.70 -1.64
CA ARG A 106 -19.44 -0.04 -0.39
C ARG A 106 -18.17 -0.84 -0.21
N ILE A 107 -17.56 -0.75 0.96
CA ILE A 107 -16.31 -1.43 1.26
C ILE A 107 -16.52 -2.47 2.35
N THR A 108 -16.00 -3.67 2.10
CA THR A 108 -15.82 -4.71 3.13
C THR A 108 -14.34 -5.00 3.32
N ILE A 109 -13.88 -5.08 4.57
CA ILE A 109 -12.49 -5.43 4.90
C ILE A 109 -12.42 -6.88 5.38
N LEU A 110 -11.43 -7.61 4.88
CA LEU A 110 -11.03 -8.93 5.39
C LEU A 110 -9.61 -8.84 5.96
N ASP A 111 -9.43 -9.23 7.23
CA ASP A 111 -8.14 -9.14 7.90
C ASP A 111 -7.85 -10.32 8.83
N MET A 112 -6.62 -10.83 8.78
CA MET A 112 -6.14 -11.90 9.66
C MET A 112 -5.83 -11.43 11.09
N SER A 113 -5.75 -10.13 11.34
CA SER A 113 -5.40 -9.58 12.64
C SER A 113 -6.52 -9.69 13.68
N GLN A 114 -6.14 -9.51 14.94
CA GLN A 114 -7.05 -9.29 16.05
C GLN A 114 -7.77 -7.95 15.89
N ASN A 115 -9.01 -7.94 16.34
CA ASN A 115 -9.79 -6.72 16.44
C ASN A 115 -9.08 -5.78 17.43
N ASP A 116 -8.59 -4.66 16.91
CA ASP A 116 -8.04 -3.58 17.72
C ASP A 116 -9.08 -2.46 17.85
N PRO A 117 -9.41 -1.98 19.06
CA PRO A 117 -10.43 -0.96 19.27
C PRO A 117 -10.19 0.36 18.54
N VAL A 118 -8.93 0.77 18.36
CA VAL A 118 -8.61 2.01 17.63
C VAL A 118 -8.95 1.86 16.15
N ILE A 119 -8.66 0.68 15.60
CA ILE A 119 -8.93 0.37 14.19
C ILE A 119 -10.42 0.18 13.96
N THR A 120 -11.11 -0.61 14.78
CA THR A 120 -12.53 -0.89 14.56
C THR A 120 -13.41 0.31 14.78
N HIS A 121 -13.14 1.13 15.81
CA HIS A 121 -13.86 2.40 15.97
C HIS A 121 -13.72 3.30 14.73
N HIS A 122 -12.52 3.37 14.14
CA HIS A 122 -12.30 4.16 12.93
C HIS A 122 -13.04 3.61 11.70
N LEU A 123 -13.12 2.28 11.56
CA LEU A 123 -13.86 1.63 10.48
C LEU A 123 -15.37 1.80 10.64
N ASP A 124 -15.88 1.67 11.87
CA ASP A 124 -17.29 1.90 12.22
C ASP A 124 -17.71 3.35 11.92
N ASP A 125 -16.90 4.32 12.33
CA ASP A 125 -17.12 5.75 12.03
C ASP A 125 -17.13 6.06 10.53
N SER A 126 -16.47 5.20 9.73
CA SER A 126 -16.40 5.30 8.27
C SER A 126 -17.45 4.44 7.56
N GLU A 127 -18.34 3.78 8.30
CA GLU A 127 -19.36 2.86 7.76
C GLU A 127 -18.77 1.70 6.94
N ILE A 128 -17.57 1.24 7.29
CA ILE A 128 -16.86 0.15 6.60
C ILE A 128 -17.16 -1.18 7.31
N LEU A 129 -17.79 -2.11 6.59
CA LEU A 129 -17.96 -3.47 7.07
C LEU A 129 -16.59 -4.15 7.20
N HIS A 130 -16.36 -4.91 8.26
CA HIS A 130 -15.05 -5.51 8.50
C HIS A 130 -15.14 -6.86 9.20
N HIS A 131 -14.25 -7.77 8.81
CA HIS A 131 -14.10 -9.10 9.39
C HIS A 131 -12.64 -9.30 9.82
N PHE A 132 -12.40 -9.25 11.13
CA PHE A 132 -11.12 -9.58 11.76
C PHE A 132 -11.14 -11.02 12.27
N PHE A 133 -10.20 -11.84 11.81
CA PHE A 133 -10.16 -13.26 12.10
C PHE A 133 -9.38 -13.63 13.38
N GLY A 134 -8.71 -12.67 14.04
CA GLY A 134 -8.15 -12.91 15.37
C GLY A 134 -6.83 -13.71 15.43
N TYR A 135 -6.23 -14.06 14.30
CA TYR A 135 -5.08 -14.98 14.26
C TYR A 135 -3.77 -14.40 14.74
N ARG A 136 -3.63 -13.08 14.69
CA ARG A 136 -2.38 -12.40 15.01
C ARG A 136 -2.63 -11.01 15.57
N PRO A 137 -1.80 -10.51 16.49
CA PRO A 137 -1.93 -9.13 16.94
C PRO A 137 -1.75 -8.16 15.77
N SER A 138 -2.42 -7.02 15.85
CA SER A 138 -2.17 -5.89 14.95
C SER A 138 -0.75 -5.37 15.22
N PRO A 139 0.18 -5.42 14.24
CA PRO A 139 1.53 -4.92 14.44
C PRO A 139 1.53 -3.42 14.68
N VAL A 140 2.39 -2.97 15.60
CA VAL A 140 2.66 -1.55 15.80
C VAL A 140 3.87 -1.14 14.97
N ASN A 141 3.76 -0.04 14.23
CA ASN A 141 4.88 0.65 13.59
C ASN A 141 5.14 1.94 14.35
N ALA A 142 6.42 2.29 14.56
CA ALA A 142 6.77 3.62 15.04
C ALA A 142 7.02 4.55 13.85
N VAL A 143 6.31 5.67 13.80
CA VAL A 143 6.44 6.69 12.77
C VAL A 143 7.06 7.91 13.43
N ILE A 144 8.26 8.27 12.99
CA ILE A 144 9.11 9.25 13.68
C ILE A 144 9.45 10.36 12.70
N GLY A 145 9.30 11.63 13.08
CA GLY A 145 9.60 12.78 12.21
C GLY A 145 8.46 13.19 11.27
N GLY A 146 8.72 14.18 10.42
CA GLY A 146 7.76 14.80 9.51
C GLY A 146 7.85 14.32 8.05
N HIS A 147 7.21 15.04 7.12
CA HIS A 147 7.06 14.57 5.74
C HIS A 147 8.39 14.31 4.99
N HIS A 148 9.45 15.07 5.29
CA HIS A 148 10.73 15.01 4.59
C HIS A 148 11.82 14.21 5.30
N ASP A 149 11.62 13.99 6.60
CA ASP A 149 12.58 13.40 7.53
C ASP A 149 11.99 12.17 8.23
N LYS A 150 10.79 11.71 7.85
CA LYS A 150 10.17 10.56 8.52
C LYS A 150 11.02 9.30 8.44
N ILE A 151 11.02 8.55 9.53
CA ILE A 151 11.56 7.20 9.62
C ILE A 151 10.40 6.33 10.11
N ILE A 152 10.11 5.24 9.38
CA ILE A 152 9.08 4.29 9.80
C ILE A 152 9.77 3.02 10.26
N LEU A 153 9.73 2.75 11.56
CA LEU A 153 10.27 1.55 12.17
C LEU A 153 9.16 0.51 12.31
N LYS A 154 9.30 -0.58 11.56
CA LYS A 154 8.32 -1.68 11.56
C LYS A 154 8.67 -2.70 12.62
N GLY A 155 7.62 -3.20 13.29
CA GLY A 155 7.71 -4.43 14.07
C GLY A 155 8.08 -5.64 13.21
N PRO A 156 8.38 -6.78 13.84
CA PRO A 156 8.91 -7.95 13.17
C PRO A 156 7.83 -8.59 12.31
N ARG A 157 8.25 -9.43 11.35
CA ARG A 157 7.31 -10.30 10.64
C ARG A 157 6.74 -11.30 11.64
N LEU A 158 5.42 -11.27 11.83
CA LEU A 158 4.73 -12.24 12.66
C LEU A 158 4.68 -13.61 11.94
N PRO A 159 4.72 -14.74 12.68
CA PRO A 159 4.62 -16.06 12.09
C PRO A 159 3.35 -16.24 11.25
N ARG A 160 3.47 -16.96 10.13
CA ARG A 160 2.33 -17.37 9.28
C ARG A 160 1.38 -18.28 10.05
N LYS A 161 0.08 -18.21 9.75
CA LYS A 161 -0.96 -19.02 10.39
C LYS A 161 -1.87 -19.61 9.31
N GLN A 162 -2.15 -20.90 9.43
CA GLN A 162 -3.11 -21.57 8.55
C GLN A 162 -4.52 -21.10 8.87
N LEU A 163 -5.31 -20.86 7.83
CA LEU A 163 -6.73 -20.56 7.92
C LEU A 163 -7.54 -21.79 8.35
N LEU A 164 -8.43 -21.62 9.33
CA LEU A 164 -9.51 -22.59 9.60
C LEU A 164 -10.63 -22.48 8.55
N ASP A 165 -11.38 -23.57 8.39
CA ASP A 165 -12.46 -23.69 7.38
C ASP A 165 -13.54 -22.61 7.52
N GLU A 166 -13.87 -22.20 8.75
CA GLU A 166 -14.82 -21.12 9.02
C GLU A 166 -14.38 -19.77 8.41
N HIS A 167 -13.07 -19.50 8.36
CA HIS A 167 -12.55 -18.28 7.73
C HIS A 167 -12.63 -18.36 6.22
N ARG A 168 -12.38 -19.55 5.65
CA ARG A 168 -12.54 -19.78 4.22
C ARG A 168 -14.00 -19.57 3.80
N ALA A 169 -14.95 -20.04 4.60
CA ALA A 169 -16.37 -19.79 4.38
C ALA A 169 -16.71 -18.29 4.42
N VAL A 170 -16.23 -17.53 5.42
CA VAL A 170 -16.43 -16.07 5.47
C VAL A 170 -15.80 -15.36 4.28
N ILE A 171 -14.58 -15.73 3.89
CA ILE A 171 -13.92 -15.20 2.69
C ILE A 171 -14.81 -15.45 1.47
N ASP A 172 -15.30 -16.68 1.29
CA ASP A 172 -16.15 -17.04 0.18
C ASP A 172 -17.46 -16.22 0.13
N ASP A 173 -18.14 -16.07 1.25
CA ASP A 173 -19.40 -15.33 1.35
C ASP A 173 -19.22 -13.84 1.05
N VAL A 174 -18.13 -13.23 1.54
CA VAL A 174 -17.82 -11.81 1.30
C VAL A 174 -17.42 -11.56 -0.14
N ILE A 175 -16.55 -12.42 -0.69
CA ILE A 175 -16.09 -12.29 -2.07
C ILE A 175 -17.25 -12.51 -3.05
N GLU A 176 -18.21 -13.40 -2.73
CA GLU A 176 -19.41 -13.59 -3.55
C GLU A 176 -20.22 -12.32 -3.83
N GLN A 177 -20.21 -11.38 -2.89
CA GLN A 177 -20.96 -10.13 -2.98
C GLN A 177 -20.14 -8.99 -3.59
N SER A 178 -18.89 -9.26 -3.99
CA SER A 178 -17.93 -8.24 -4.42
C SER A 178 -17.84 -8.12 -5.95
N ASP A 179 -17.79 -6.87 -6.42
CA ASP A 179 -17.46 -6.52 -7.82
C ASP A 179 -15.95 -6.56 -8.08
N GLY A 180 -15.13 -6.46 -7.04
CA GLY A 180 -13.67 -6.50 -7.14
C GLY A 180 -12.99 -6.72 -5.79
N LEU A 181 -11.81 -7.34 -5.84
CA LEU A 181 -10.97 -7.62 -4.69
C LEU A 181 -9.67 -6.81 -4.76
N ILE A 182 -9.39 -6.02 -3.74
CA ILE A 182 -8.10 -5.40 -3.54
C ILE A 182 -7.34 -6.16 -2.44
N VAL A 183 -6.14 -6.65 -2.74
CA VAL A 183 -5.24 -7.23 -1.74
C VAL A 183 -4.07 -6.27 -1.49
N ASN A 184 -4.08 -5.61 -0.33
CA ASN A 184 -3.05 -4.62 0.03
C ASN A 184 -2.44 -4.92 1.41
N GLY A 185 -1.13 -5.14 1.44
CA GLY A 185 -0.41 -5.34 2.70
C GLY A 185 -0.64 -6.72 3.33
N ALA A 186 -1.17 -7.68 2.57
CA ALA A 186 -1.25 -9.06 3.00
C ALA A 186 0.16 -9.62 3.29
N LYS A 187 0.28 -10.35 4.41
CA LYS A 187 1.54 -10.96 4.85
C LYS A 187 1.47 -12.48 4.99
N ASP A 188 0.33 -13.08 4.66
CA ASP A 188 0.09 -14.52 4.79
C ASP A 188 -0.36 -15.09 3.45
N GLU A 189 0.37 -16.08 2.96
CA GLU A 189 0.17 -16.69 1.65
C GLU A 189 -1.06 -17.59 1.62
N ASP A 190 -1.40 -18.29 2.71
CA ASP A 190 -2.61 -19.11 2.78
C ASP A 190 -3.86 -18.23 2.73
N PHE A 191 -3.79 -17.04 3.35
CA PHE A 191 -4.84 -16.03 3.25
C PHE A 191 -5.00 -15.49 1.83
N VAL A 192 -3.90 -15.11 1.18
CA VAL A 192 -3.93 -14.63 -0.22
C VAL A 192 -4.42 -15.72 -1.16
N GLU A 193 -4.00 -16.96 -0.95
CA GLU A 193 -4.41 -18.11 -1.75
C GLU A 193 -5.92 -18.39 -1.62
N ALA A 194 -6.48 -18.33 -0.42
CA ALA A 194 -7.93 -18.50 -0.21
C ALA A 194 -8.73 -17.39 -0.93
N LEU A 195 -8.27 -16.14 -0.85
CA LEU A 195 -8.89 -15.01 -1.57
C LEU A 195 -8.84 -15.22 -3.09
N LEU A 196 -7.68 -15.64 -3.61
CA LEU A 196 -7.47 -15.92 -5.03
C LEU A 196 -8.40 -17.01 -5.54
N GLN A 197 -8.49 -18.14 -4.82
CA GLN A 197 -9.37 -19.25 -5.19
C GLN A 197 -10.83 -18.81 -5.22
N SER A 198 -11.26 -18.03 -4.23
CA SER A 198 -12.63 -17.52 -4.16
C SER A 198 -12.96 -16.57 -5.31
N ALA A 199 -12.06 -15.61 -5.58
CA ALA A 199 -12.21 -14.65 -6.68
C ALA A 199 -12.20 -15.35 -8.04
N GLN A 200 -11.30 -16.32 -8.26
CA GLN A 200 -11.18 -17.06 -9.51
C GLN A 200 -12.45 -17.86 -9.82
N ARG A 201 -13.03 -18.55 -8.83
CA ARG A 201 -14.30 -19.29 -9.00
C ARG A 201 -15.44 -18.43 -9.50
N ARG A 202 -15.40 -17.12 -9.19
CA ARG A 202 -16.46 -16.14 -9.46
C ARG A 202 -16.09 -15.14 -10.54
N ASN A 203 -14.90 -15.26 -11.13
CA ASN A 203 -14.36 -14.34 -12.13
C ASN A 203 -14.35 -12.86 -11.65
N ILE A 204 -13.97 -12.65 -10.38
CA ILE A 204 -13.88 -11.31 -9.79
C ILE A 204 -12.49 -10.73 -10.09
N PRO A 205 -12.39 -9.49 -10.63
CA PRO A 205 -11.13 -8.81 -10.84
C PRO A 205 -10.35 -8.61 -9.53
N VAL A 206 -9.07 -8.96 -9.54
CA VAL A 206 -8.17 -8.81 -8.39
C VAL A 206 -7.10 -7.76 -8.65
N PHE A 207 -6.83 -6.93 -7.64
CA PHE A 207 -5.84 -5.86 -7.66
C PHE A 207 -4.90 -6.01 -6.47
N PHE A 208 -3.59 -6.01 -6.71
CA PHE A 208 -2.58 -6.23 -5.68
C PHE A 208 -1.74 -4.98 -5.43
N MET A 209 -1.50 -4.65 -4.15
CA MET A 209 -0.31 -3.89 -3.72
C MET A 209 0.63 -4.90 -3.07
N VAL A 210 1.69 -5.26 -3.77
CA VAL A 210 2.63 -6.27 -3.29
C VAL A 210 3.70 -5.62 -2.44
N THR A 211 3.96 -6.24 -1.29
CA THR A 211 5.03 -5.82 -0.36
C THR A 211 6.02 -6.97 -0.17
N PRO A 212 7.24 -6.73 0.37
CA PRO A 212 8.23 -7.76 0.62
C PRO A 212 7.83 -8.81 1.69
N SER A 213 6.61 -8.71 2.23
CA SER A 213 6.09 -9.62 3.26
C SER A 213 5.71 -10.99 2.72
N LEU A 214 5.44 -11.11 1.41
CA LEU A 214 5.19 -12.37 0.71
C LEU A 214 6.49 -12.90 0.10
N ASP A 215 6.63 -14.22 -0.01
CA ASP A 215 7.81 -14.80 -0.66
C ASP A 215 7.84 -14.46 -2.15
N LYS A 216 9.06 -14.29 -2.67
CA LYS A 216 9.29 -13.97 -4.09
C LYS A 216 8.60 -14.97 -5.01
N ASP A 217 8.79 -16.26 -4.77
CA ASP A 217 8.25 -17.30 -5.62
C ASP A 217 6.71 -17.28 -5.59
N PHE A 218 6.11 -17.08 -4.41
CA PHE A 218 4.66 -16.90 -4.29
C PHE A 218 4.14 -15.69 -5.07
N VAL A 219 4.85 -14.54 -5.00
CA VAL A 219 4.49 -13.34 -5.79
C VAL A 219 4.53 -13.66 -7.28
N TYR A 220 5.56 -14.32 -7.76
CA TYR A 220 5.77 -14.54 -9.19
C TYR A 220 4.88 -15.64 -9.76
N GLU A 221 4.62 -16.71 -9.00
CA GLU A 221 3.86 -17.88 -9.44
C GLU A 221 2.35 -17.76 -9.16
N ARG A 222 1.94 -17.03 -8.12
CA ARG A 222 0.54 -16.97 -7.66
C ARG A 222 -0.08 -15.59 -7.83
N VAL A 223 0.65 -14.52 -7.50
CA VAL A 223 0.09 -13.15 -7.49
C VAL A 223 0.10 -12.52 -8.87
N LEU A 224 1.26 -12.45 -9.53
CA LEU A 224 1.40 -11.82 -10.85
C LEU A 224 0.42 -12.39 -11.90
N PRO A 225 0.21 -13.72 -12.00
CA PRO A 225 -0.68 -14.28 -13.01
C PRO A 225 -2.17 -14.09 -12.73
N ALA A 226 -2.55 -13.61 -11.54
CA ALA A 226 -3.92 -13.63 -11.06
C ALA A 226 -4.65 -12.27 -11.13
N GLY A 227 -3.94 -11.17 -11.33
CA GLY A 227 -4.58 -9.87 -11.37
C GLY A 227 -3.66 -8.68 -11.63
N VAL A 228 -4.25 -7.49 -11.63
CA VAL A 228 -3.52 -6.22 -11.79
C VAL A 228 -2.58 -6.07 -10.62
N THR A 229 -1.28 -5.95 -10.89
CA THR A 229 -0.28 -5.91 -9.81
C THR A 229 0.41 -4.56 -9.75
N LEU A 230 0.45 -3.98 -8.56
CA LEU A 230 1.14 -2.74 -8.24
C LEU A 230 2.26 -2.98 -7.23
N PHE A 231 3.42 -2.39 -7.50
CA PHE A 231 4.57 -2.35 -6.61
C PHE A 231 4.95 -0.91 -6.27
N GLY A 232 5.50 -0.69 -5.07
CA GLY A 232 6.51 0.36 -4.90
C GLY A 232 7.82 -0.10 -5.54
N TYR A 233 8.53 0.78 -6.24
CA TYR A 233 9.90 0.49 -6.72
C TYR A 233 10.84 -0.09 -5.64
N GLU A 234 10.83 0.44 -4.41
CA GLU A 234 11.58 -0.09 -3.26
C GLU A 234 11.11 -1.50 -2.88
N ASP A 235 9.80 -1.75 -2.91
CA ASP A 235 9.24 -3.07 -2.59
C ASP A 235 9.64 -4.10 -3.64
N LEU A 236 9.60 -3.74 -4.93
CA LEU A 236 10.03 -4.60 -6.03
C LEU A 236 11.52 -4.94 -5.94
N VAL A 237 12.36 -3.95 -5.60
CA VAL A 237 13.81 -4.14 -5.39
C VAL A 237 14.05 -5.08 -4.20
N ARG A 238 13.36 -4.87 -3.07
CA ARG A 238 13.45 -5.75 -1.88
C ARG A 238 13.01 -7.18 -2.17
N ILE A 239 11.89 -7.38 -2.88
CA ILE A 239 11.39 -8.71 -3.25
C ILE A 239 12.42 -9.47 -4.09
N ASN A 240 13.23 -8.74 -4.87
CA ASN A 240 14.29 -9.33 -5.69
C ASN A 240 15.63 -9.51 -4.95
N GLY A 241 15.66 -9.30 -3.63
CA GLY A 241 16.83 -9.60 -2.79
C GLY A 241 17.85 -8.47 -2.69
N TYR A 242 17.53 -7.27 -3.19
CA TYR A 242 18.41 -6.11 -3.11
C TYR A 242 18.00 -5.17 -1.97
N ASN A 243 18.97 -4.48 -1.37
CA ASN A 243 18.69 -3.39 -0.44
C ASN A 243 18.44 -2.09 -1.23
N PRO A 244 17.24 -1.49 -1.20
CA PRO A 244 16.96 -0.26 -1.94
C PRO A 244 17.86 0.92 -1.52
N MET A 245 18.46 0.89 -0.33
CA MET A 245 19.31 1.98 0.16
C MET A 245 20.66 2.05 -0.57
N GLU A 246 21.05 0.97 -1.27
CA GLU A 246 22.28 0.93 -2.08
C GLU A 246 22.14 1.73 -3.39
N PHE A 247 20.94 2.18 -3.71
CA PHE A 247 20.61 2.83 -4.98
C PHE A 247 20.08 4.24 -4.74
N ASP A 248 20.50 5.18 -5.58
CA ASP A 248 19.80 6.46 -5.69
C ASP A 248 18.44 6.27 -6.39
N LYS A 249 17.63 7.33 -6.46
CA LYS A 249 16.30 7.27 -7.10
C LYS A 249 16.35 6.86 -8.58
N ALA A 250 17.43 7.18 -9.30
CA ALA A 250 17.58 6.81 -10.70
C ALA A 250 17.95 5.33 -10.84
N GLY A 251 18.83 4.83 -9.98
CA GLY A 251 19.18 3.43 -9.82
C GLY A 251 17.97 2.57 -9.48
N LEU A 252 17.20 2.94 -8.45
CA LEU A 252 15.96 2.25 -8.06
C LEU A 252 14.98 2.12 -9.23
N ARG A 253 14.80 3.22 -9.98
CA ARG A 253 13.94 3.21 -11.17
C ARG A 253 14.47 2.26 -12.25
N ASN A 254 15.78 2.26 -12.48
CA ASN A 254 16.37 1.41 -13.53
C ASN A 254 16.26 -0.08 -13.16
N VAL A 255 16.53 -0.44 -11.90
CA VAL A 255 16.34 -1.82 -11.40
C VAL A 255 14.87 -2.23 -11.49
N ALA A 256 13.94 -1.35 -11.09
CA ALA A 256 12.51 -1.62 -11.24
C ALA A 256 12.10 -1.83 -12.71
N LEU A 257 12.62 -1.01 -13.63
CA LEU A 257 12.37 -1.15 -15.07
C LEU A 257 12.91 -2.46 -15.63
N GLU A 258 14.11 -2.87 -15.21
CA GLU A 258 14.70 -4.16 -15.59
C GLU A 258 13.84 -5.33 -15.12
N HIS A 259 13.38 -5.33 -13.88
CA HIS A 259 12.48 -6.37 -13.39
C HIS A 259 11.13 -6.37 -14.10
N MET A 260 10.55 -5.20 -14.43
CA MET A 260 9.35 -5.16 -15.26
C MET A 260 9.58 -5.75 -16.66
N ARG A 261 10.75 -5.52 -17.26
CA ARG A 261 11.12 -6.12 -18.55
C ARG A 261 11.23 -7.64 -18.43
N GLN A 262 11.83 -8.14 -17.34
CA GLN A 262 11.95 -9.57 -17.09
C GLN A 262 10.58 -10.24 -16.90
N ILE A 263 9.73 -9.70 -16.02
CA ILE A 263 8.36 -10.20 -15.79
C ILE A 263 7.58 -10.31 -17.10
N ARG A 264 7.77 -9.34 -18.00
CA ARG A 264 7.14 -9.35 -19.33
C ARG A 264 7.77 -10.36 -20.28
N ALA A 265 9.09 -10.42 -20.36
CA ALA A 265 9.80 -11.37 -21.24
C ALA A 265 9.40 -12.82 -20.91
N ASP A 266 9.24 -13.10 -19.62
CA ASP A 266 8.86 -14.40 -19.10
C ASP A 266 7.32 -14.61 -19.04
N SER A 267 6.53 -13.63 -19.47
CA SER A 267 5.05 -13.66 -19.48
C SER A 267 4.41 -13.97 -18.11
N LEU A 268 5.06 -13.58 -17.01
CA LEU A 268 4.67 -13.97 -15.65
C LEU A 268 3.39 -13.28 -15.15
N SER A 269 3.00 -12.15 -15.75
CA SER A 269 1.74 -11.48 -15.38
C SER A 269 0.51 -12.02 -16.11
N ASN A 270 0.66 -13.02 -16.99
CA ASN A 270 -0.45 -13.57 -17.78
C ASN A 270 -1.28 -12.50 -18.52
N GLY A 271 -0.61 -11.45 -19.01
CA GLY A 271 -1.25 -10.31 -19.68
C GLY A 271 -1.93 -9.31 -18.74
N HIS A 272 -1.93 -9.52 -17.43
CA HIS A 272 -2.42 -8.53 -16.48
C HIS A 272 -1.51 -7.30 -16.41
N PRO A 273 -2.10 -6.11 -16.20
CA PRO A 273 -1.33 -4.88 -16.02
C PRO A 273 -0.37 -4.96 -14.83
N LEU A 274 0.84 -4.45 -15.06
CA LEU A 274 1.90 -4.30 -14.07
C LEU A 274 2.19 -2.81 -13.88
N ILE A 275 2.13 -2.34 -12.64
CA ILE A 275 2.30 -0.92 -12.29
C ILE A 275 3.39 -0.81 -11.22
N VAL A 276 4.32 0.13 -11.39
CA VAL A 276 5.35 0.42 -10.38
C VAL A 276 5.34 1.91 -10.07
N THR A 277 5.05 2.25 -8.82
CA THR A 277 5.08 3.63 -8.33
C THR A 277 6.50 4.04 -7.98
N LEU A 278 6.90 5.24 -8.43
CA LEU A 278 8.25 5.81 -8.27
C LEU A 278 8.25 7.02 -7.32
N GLY A 279 7.22 7.15 -6.46
CA GLY A 279 6.98 8.35 -5.67
C GLY A 279 6.87 9.60 -6.54
N SER A 280 7.67 10.64 -6.24
CA SER A 280 7.71 11.87 -7.04
C SER A 280 8.19 11.66 -8.48
N GLY A 281 8.81 10.50 -8.79
CA GLY A 281 9.29 10.14 -10.11
C GLY A 281 8.21 9.72 -11.11
N GLY A 282 6.96 9.57 -10.64
CA GLY A 282 5.81 9.15 -11.44
C GLY A 282 5.51 7.65 -11.28
N VAL A 283 5.04 7.03 -12.35
CA VAL A 283 4.59 5.64 -12.40
C VAL A 283 5.10 4.99 -13.69
N LEU A 284 5.67 3.79 -13.57
CA LEU A 284 5.88 2.88 -14.69
C LEU A 284 4.67 1.96 -14.81
N TYR A 285 4.22 1.65 -16.02
CA TYR A 285 3.14 0.70 -16.22
C TYR A 285 3.26 -0.04 -17.55
N SER A 286 2.75 -1.27 -17.58
CA SER A 286 2.54 -2.08 -18.77
C SER A 286 1.15 -2.70 -18.70
N TYR A 287 0.47 -2.84 -19.84
CA TYR A 287 -0.91 -3.33 -19.90
C TYR A 287 -1.21 -4.26 -21.07
N ASP A 288 -0.32 -4.33 -22.06
CA ASP A 288 -0.49 -5.14 -23.27
C ASP A 288 0.64 -6.17 -23.43
N GLY A 289 1.52 -6.28 -22.44
CA GLY A 289 2.68 -7.16 -22.49
C GLY A 289 3.68 -6.79 -23.59
N THR A 290 3.56 -5.65 -24.30
CA THR A 290 4.47 -5.26 -25.39
C THR A 290 5.37 -4.08 -25.05
N LYS A 291 4.86 -3.10 -24.30
CA LYS A 291 5.57 -1.86 -23.98
C LYS A 291 5.51 -1.53 -22.50
N ILE A 292 6.49 -0.74 -22.05
CA ILE A 292 6.48 -0.11 -20.74
C ILE A 292 6.37 1.39 -20.97
N TYR A 293 5.44 2.01 -20.26
CA TYR A 293 5.23 3.44 -20.29
C TYR A 293 5.63 4.02 -18.94
N ARG A 294 6.14 5.24 -18.98
CA ARG A 294 6.31 6.08 -17.82
C ARG A 294 5.38 7.26 -17.94
N THR A 295 4.64 7.53 -16.87
CA THR A 295 3.91 8.78 -16.72
C THR A 295 4.29 9.47 -15.42
N GLY A 296 4.35 10.79 -15.44
CA GLY A 296 4.68 11.60 -14.28
C GLY A 296 4.34 13.06 -14.53
N LEU A 297 4.43 13.89 -13.50
CA LEU A 297 4.21 15.32 -13.66
C LEU A 297 5.30 15.92 -14.55
N THR A 298 4.92 16.87 -15.41
CA THR A 298 5.90 17.74 -16.08
C THR A 298 6.71 18.51 -15.05
N GLU A 299 7.92 18.94 -15.40
CA GLU A 299 8.84 19.57 -14.44
C GLU A 299 8.20 20.76 -13.71
N GLU A 300 7.48 21.62 -14.45
CA GLU A 300 6.75 22.76 -13.91
C GLU A 300 5.71 22.34 -12.85
N HIS A 301 4.85 21.36 -13.18
CA HIS A 301 3.82 20.87 -12.27
C HIS A 301 4.41 20.09 -11.10
N GLY A 302 5.47 19.32 -11.33
CA GLY A 302 6.20 18.60 -10.30
C GLY A 302 6.77 19.54 -9.24
N ARG A 303 7.37 20.67 -9.65
CA ARG A 303 7.83 21.71 -8.72
C ARG A 303 6.68 22.31 -7.92
N ARG A 304 5.56 22.66 -8.57
CA ARG A 304 4.38 23.25 -7.90
C ARG A 304 3.74 22.31 -6.88
N VAL A 305 3.52 21.05 -7.27
CA VAL A 305 2.98 20.01 -6.39
C VAL A 305 3.94 19.75 -5.23
N GLY A 306 5.23 19.62 -5.52
CA GLY A 306 6.27 19.47 -4.52
C GLY A 306 6.19 20.56 -3.44
N THR A 307 6.26 21.83 -3.83
CA THR A 307 6.16 22.98 -2.90
C THR A 307 4.87 22.97 -2.08
N SER A 308 3.73 22.67 -2.71
CA SER A 308 2.42 22.62 -2.04
C SER A 308 2.33 21.52 -0.99
N ILE A 309 2.96 20.37 -1.22
CA ILE A 309 2.98 19.26 -0.26
C ILE A 309 3.92 19.61 0.90
N LYS A 310 5.09 20.20 0.62
CA LYS A 310 6.05 20.61 1.66
C LYS A 310 5.46 21.65 2.62
N SER A 311 4.60 22.54 2.13
CA SER A 311 4.06 23.65 2.92
C SER A 311 2.89 23.25 3.82
N ARG A 312 2.50 21.97 3.86
CA ARG A 312 1.39 21.49 4.68
C ARG A 312 1.85 20.41 5.66
N PHE A 313 1.37 20.50 6.90
CA PHE A 313 1.33 19.35 7.81
C PHE A 313 0.21 18.41 7.34
N GLY A 314 0.52 17.49 6.42
CA GLY A 314 -0.44 16.58 5.80
C GLY A 314 -0.13 15.11 6.06
N LYS A 315 -1.07 14.21 5.70
CA LYS A 315 -0.88 12.75 5.74
C LYS A 315 0.40 12.38 4.98
N THR A 316 1.39 11.84 5.67
CA THR A 316 2.73 11.60 5.11
C THR A 316 2.88 10.23 4.45
N SER A 317 1.90 9.33 4.64
CA SER A 317 1.86 7.94 4.18
C SER A 317 0.56 7.64 3.42
N GLY A 318 0.51 6.52 2.69
CA GLY A 318 -0.72 6.03 2.05
C GLY A 318 -1.00 6.54 0.63
N ALA A 319 -0.08 7.26 -0.02
CA ALA A 319 -0.25 7.69 -1.41
C ALA A 319 -0.38 6.51 -2.39
N GLY A 320 0.41 5.44 -2.19
CA GLY A 320 0.30 4.19 -2.96
C GLY A 320 -1.02 3.46 -2.69
N ASP A 321 -1.46 3.43 -1.43
CA ASP A 321 -2.72 2.81 -1.01
C ASP A 321 -3.93 3.52 -1.65
N THR A 322 -3.88 4.86 -1.70
CA THR A 322 -4.88 5.70 -2.37
C THR A 322 -4.86 5.53 -3.89
N PHE A 323 -3.65 5.45 -4.47
CA PHE A 323 -3.49 5.18 -5.89
C PHE A 323 -4.17 3.86 -6.26
N LEU A 324 -3.89 2.78 -5.53
CA LEU A 324 -4.45 1.46 -5.81
C LEU A 324 -5.98 1.47 -5.68
N GLY A 325 -6.51 2.06 -4.61
CA GLY A 325 -7.96 2.19 -4.41
C GLY A 325 -8.63 2.88 -5.59
N ASP A 326 -8.18 4.09 -5.94
CA ASP A 326 -8.78 4.85 -7.04
C ASP A 326 -8.58 4.15 -8.40
N PHE A 327 -7.43 3.48 -8.60
CA PHE A 327 -7.20 2.70 -9.81
C PHE A 327 -8.22 1.56 -9.95
N ALA A 328 -8.36 0.73 -8.91
CA ALA A 328 -9.26 -0.42 -8.91
C ALA A 328 -10.71 0.00 -9.12
N ARG A 329 -11.18 1.01 -8.38
CA ARG A 329 -12.53 1.56 -8.54
C ARG A 329 -12.79 1.97 -9.99
N GLN A 330 -11.92 2.79 -10.57
CA GLN A 330 -12.10 3.28 -11.95
C GLN A 330 -12.06 2.17 -12.99
N TYR A 331 -11.23 1.16 -12.77
CA TYR A 331 -11.18 -0.02 -13.61
C TYR A 331 -12.55 -0.72 -13.60
N LEU A 332 -13.09 -1.00 -12.41
CA LEU A 332 -14.38 -1.66 -12.23
C LEU A 332 -15.53 -0.83 -12.81
N GLU A 333 -15.57 0.48 -12.55
CA GLU A 333 -16.59 1.37 -13.10
C GLU A 333 -16.62 1.34 -14.62
N ARG A 334 -15.44 1.42 -15.25
CA ARG A 334 -15.35 1.40 -16.72
C ARG A 334 -15.70 0.05 -17.29
N ALA A 335 -15.28 -1.03 -16.64
CA ALA A 335 -15.64 -2.39 -17.05
C ALA A 335 -17.17 -2.60 -16.99
N GLN A 336 -17.82 -2.21 -15.90
CA GLN A 336 -19.28 -2.31 -15.75
C GLN A 336 -20.03 -1.40 -16.75
N ARG A 337 -19.51 -0.21 -17.03
CA ARG A 337 -20.08 0.71 -18.04
C ARG A 337 -19.72 0.35 -19.49
N GLN A 338 -18.94 -0.71 -19.71
CA GLN A 338 -18.43 -1.13 -21.02
C GLN A 338 -17.70 0.00 -21.77
N VAL A 339 -16.95 0.82 -21.03
CA VAL A 339 -16.13 1.91 -21.56
C VAL A 339 -14.68 1.43 -21.70
N ASP A 340 -14.00 1.91 -22.73
CA ASP A 340 -12.59 1.59 -22.99
C ASP A 340 -11.69 1.77 -21.76
N LEU A 341 -10.88 0.76 -21.47
CA LEU A 341 -9.92 0.71 -20.36
C LEU A 341 -8.60 1.38 -20.75
N ASN A 342 -8.66 2.67 -21.09
CA ASN A 342 -7.47 3.44 -21.40
C ASN A 342 -6.54 3.54 -20.18
N MET A 343 -5.49 2.70 -20.17
CA MET A 343 -4.59 2.54 -19.04
C MET A 343 -3.90 3.85 -18.62
N THR A 344 -3.46 4.64 -19.60
CA THR A 344 -2.84 5.96 -19.36
C THR A 344 -3.78 6.86 -18.56
N THR A 345 -5.08 6.87 -18.91
CA THR A 345 -6.07 7.67 -18.20
C THR A 345 -6.30 7.17 -16.77
N LEU A 346 -6.38 5.85 -16.58
CA LEU A 346 -6.52 5.23 -15.26
C LEU A 346 -5.34 5.60 -14.35
N VAL A 347 -4.11 5.41 -14.83
CA VAL A 347 -2.88 5.74 -14.07
C VAL A 347 -2.79 7.23 -13.75
N GLN A 348 -3.11 8.11 -14.70
CA GLN A 348 -3.08 9.56 -14.44
C GLN A 348 -4.13 9.99 -13.42
N ARG A 349 -5.33 9.42 -13.44
CA ARG A 349 -6.38 9.74 -12.46
C ARG A 349 -6.03 9.20 -11.07
N ALA A 350 -5.57 7.96 -10.96
CA ALA A 350 -5.06 7.38 -9.71
C ALA A 350 -3.89 8.20 -9.14
N SER A 351 -2.99 8.71 -10.01
CA SER A 351 -1.91 9.62 -9.60
C SER A 351 -2.44 10.93 -9.01
N LYS A 352 -3.50 11.51 -9.59
CA LYS A 352 -4.14 12.72 -9.04
C LYS A 352 -4.74 12.46 -7.67
N ALA A 353 -5.38 11.30 -7.47
CA ALA A 353 -5.93 10.90 -6.18
C ALA A 353 -4.82 10.83 -5.11
N ALA A 354 -3.71 10.16 -5.43
CA ALA A 354 -2.55 10.07 -4.55
C ALA A 354 -1.94 11.45 -4.22
N ILE A 355 -1.80 12.33 -5.21
CA ILE A 355 -1.27 13.68 -5.01
C ILE A 355 -2.18 14.54 -4.13
N ARG A 356 -3.52 14.43 -4.31
CA ARG A 356 -4.49 15.10 -3.44
C ARG A 356 -4.44 14.58 -2.01
N HIS A 357 -4.30 13.27 -1.83
CA HIS A 357 -4.13 12.65 -0.51
C HIS A 357 -2.89 13.17 0.23
N LEU A 358 -1.81 13.45 -0.51
CA LEU A 358 -0.61 14.11 0.04
C LEU A 358 -0.82 15.60 0.37
N GLY A 359 -2.02 16.14 0.16
CA GLY A 359 -2.40 17.50 0.57
C GLY A 359 -2.36 18.55 -0.54
N HIS A 360 -2.17 18.17 -1.81
CA HIS A 360 -2.25 19.12 -2.91
C HIS A 360 -3.70 19.37 -3.36
N GLU A 361 -4.22 20.57 -3.10
CA GLU A 361 -5.58 20.97 -3.50
C GLU A 361 -5.66 21.63 -4.89
N GLY A 362 -4.51 21.91 -5.50
CA GLY A 362 -4.46 22.52 -6.83
C GLY A 362 -5.07 21.63 -7.92
N ARG A 363 -5.64 22.25 -8.96
CA ARG A 363 -6.19 21.52 -10.10
C ARG A 363 -5.07 20.90 -10.92
N ILE A 364 -5.05 19.57 -11.00
CA ILE A 364 -4.14 18.80 -11.87
C ILE A 364 -4.90 18.32 -13.12
N GLN A 365 -4.49 18.79 -14.29
CA GLN A 365 -5.10 18.45 -15.58
C GLN A 365 -4.31 17.32 -16.27
N TYR A 366 -4.80 16.78 -17.39
CA TYR A 366 -4.08 15.70 -18.07
C TYR A 366 -2.78 16.17 -18.75
N HIS A 367 -2.75 17.41 -19.25
CA HIS A 367 -1.52 18.03 -19.78
C HIS A 367 -0.45 18.28 -18.71
N SER A 368 -0.81 18.19 -17.42
CA SER A 368 0.15 18.26 -16.32
C SER A 368 1.05 17.02 -16.26
N PHE A 369 0.72 15.98 -17.02
CA PHE A 369 1.48 14.73 -17.10
C PHE A 369 2.20 14.59 -18.43
N PHE A 370 3.43 14.09 -18.39
CA PHE A 370 4.06 13.48 -19.56
C PHE A 370 3.71 11.99 -19.63
N VAL A 371 3.82 11.42 -20.83
CA VAL A 371 3.76 9.97 -21.07
C VAL A 371 4.85 9.64 -22.08
N SER A 372 5.70 8.67 -21.76
CA SER A 372 6.79 8.23 -22.63
C SER A 372 6.94 6.72 -22.59
N GLU A 373 7.20 6.09 -23.73
CA GLU A 373 7.68 4.70 -23.78
C GLU A 373 9.13 4.64 -23.27
N VAL A 374 9.48 3.61 -22.50
CA VAL A 374 10.78 3.47 -21.80
C VAL A 374 11.43 2.11 -21.91
#